data_AF-A0A1S4D2Y1-F1
#
_entry.id   AF-A0A1S4D2Y1-F1
#
_cell.length_a   1.000
_cell.length_b   1.000
_cell.length_c   1.000
_cell.angle_alpha   90.00
_cell.angle_beta   90.00
_cell.angle_gamma   90.00
#
_symmetry.space_group_name_H-M   'P 1'
#
loop_
_entity.id
_entity.type
_entity.pdbx_description
1 polymer ?
#
loop_
_entity_poly.entity_id
_entity_poly.type
_entity_poly.pdbx_seq_one_letter_code
_entity_poly.pdbx_strand_id
1 'polypeptide(L)'
;MSSFNPLTSILNQNKLEGPKYVDWKKNLDIVLTAEGYKFVITDECPRKPKNATDDQVKAYDKWVKVDEMARCYILASMANVLQHQHQSMRSAYDMLKSLKEIFGEQNHAAKQTAMKVLLNTKMAEGSSVRDHVLKMMSLLNELEVLGAMIDKESQVEMVLQTLPDSFQQFCLNYNMNKMDLLVAKLLNELQTAESIIKQQAPVVALNVEKASVSKSKGGKKKKKAQKVLAPGGAAGVKKSKGK
;
A
#
# COMPACT_ATOMS: atom_id res chain seq x y z
N MET A 1 27.07 20.86 28.61
CA MET A 1 25.96 21.17 27.69
C MET A 1 25.55 19.85 27.06
N SER A 2 24.34 19.35 27.33
CA SER A 2 23.85 18.15 26.65
C SER A 2 23.75 18.47 25.16
N SER A 3 24.52 17.74 24.35
CA SER A 3 24.51 17.90 22.89
C SER A 3 23.10 17.68 22.37
N PHE A 4 22.61 18.61 21.55
CA PHE A 4 21.35 18.45 20.83
C PHE A 4 21.40 17.14 20.05
N ASN A 5 20.58 16.15 20.43
CA ASN A 5 20.53 14.90 19.68
C ASN A 5 19.75 15.16 18.37
N PRO A 6 20.42 15.09 17.20
CA PRO A 6 19.77 15.40 15.92
C PRO A 6 18.61 14.46 15.61
N LEU A 7 18.57 13.26 16.21
CA LEU A 7 17.51 12.27 16.03
C LEU A 7 16.15 12.76 16.57
N THR A 8 16.14 13.70 17.51
CA THR A 8 14.90 14.27 18.07
C THR A 8 14.05 14.98 17.00
N SER A 9 14.67 15.47 15.92
CA SER A 9 13.97 16.05 14.78
C SER A 9 13.03 15.08 14.08
N ILE A 10 13.34 13.77 14.09
CA ILE A 10 12.52 12.72 13.47
C ILE A 10 11.14 12.65 14.14
N LEU A 11 11.08 12.85 15.46
CA LEU A 11 9.83 12.85 16.21
C LEU A 11 8.93 14.04 15.88
N ASN A 12 9.53 15.20 15.59
CA ASN A 12 8.79 16.38 15.18
C ASN A 12 8.23 16.26 13.76
N GLN A 13 8.97 15.59 12.87
CA GLN A 13 8.56 15.35 11.47
C GLN A 13 7.53 14.22 11.33
N ASN A 14 7.48 13.29 12.29
CA ASN A 14 6.65 12.09 12.24
C ASN A 14 5.75 11.97 13.48
N LYS A 15 4.98 13.04 13.77
CA LYS A 15 4.10 13.04 14.94
C LYS A 15 3.03 11.95 14.85
N LEU A 16 2.67 11.39 16.01
CA LEU A 16 1.56 10.46 16.11
C LEU A 16 0.23 11.18 15.90
N GLU A 17 -0.42 10.89 14.78
CA GLU A 17 -1.77 11.37 14.42
C GLU A 17 -2.81 10.24 14.30
N GLY A 18 -2.37 8.98 14.45
CA GLY A 18 -3.22 7.80 14.51
C GLY A 18 -2.72 6.61 13.69
N PRO A 19 -2.98 6.56 12.37
CA PRO A 19 -2.68 5.39 11.52
C PRO A 19 -1.18 5.07 11.39
N LYS A 20 -0.30 5.99 11.77
CA LYS A 20 1.16 5.82 11.72
C LYS A 20 1.78 5.35 13.03
N TYR A 21 1.01 4.70 13.91
CA TYR A 21 1.52 4.26 15.22
C TYR A 21 2.77 3.37 15.11
N VAL A 22 2.85 2.48 14.11
CA VAL A 22 4.02 1.61 13.91
C VAL A 22 5.27 2.42 13.58
N ASP A 23 5.18 3.30 12.58
CA ASP A 23 6.29 4.16 12.16
C ASP A 23 6.72 5.12 13.26
N TRP A 24 5.74 5.77 13.91
CA TRP A 24 5.99 6.64 15.06
C TRP A 24 6.69 5.90 16.19
N LYS A 25 6.22 4.70 16.55
CA LYS A 25 6.83 3.88 17.62
C LYS A 25 8.25 3.48 17.25
N LYS A 26 8.51 3.11 15.99
CA LYS A 26 9.86 2.82 15.50
C LYS A 26 10.78 4.04 15.64
N ASN A 27 10.31 5.22 15.27
CA ASN A 27 11.06 6.46 15.41
C ASN A 27 11.33 6.81 16.89
N LEU A 28 10.33 6.63 17.76
CA LEU A 28 10.46 6.81 19.20
C LEU A 28 11.49 5.84 19.79
N ASP A 29 11.43 4.56 19.42
CA ASP A 29 12.39 3.54 19.88
C ASP A 29 13.83 3.91 19.49
N ILE A 30 14.05 4.44 18.28
CA ILE A 30 15.38 4.90 17.83
C ILE A 30 15.88 6.03 18.73
N VAL A 31 15.05 7.06 18.97
CA VAL A 31 15.44 8.22 19.79
C VAL A 31 15.70 7.81 21.24
N LEU A 32 14.78 7.05 21.85
CA LEU A 32 14.94 6.59 23.23
C LEU A 32 16.11 5.62 23.39
N THR A 33 16.46 4.83 22.35
CA THR A 33 17.67 4.00 22.39
C THR A 33 18.93 4.87 22.39
N ALA A 34 18.98 5.88 21.52
CA ALA A 34 20.12 6.80 21.44
C ALA A 34 20.33 7.59 22.75
N GLU A 35 19.26 7.94 23.44
CA GLU A 35 19.29 8.62 24.75
C GLU A 35 19.53 7.66 25.94
N GLY A 36 19.49 6.34 25.72
CA GLY A 36 19.59 5.34 26.78
C GLY A 36 18.35 5.22 27.67
N TYR A 37 17.19 5.63 27.17
CA TYR A 37 15.92 5.68 27.91
C TYR A 37 14.95 4.54 27.55
N LYS A 38 15.24 3.72 26.53
CA LYS A 38 14.31 2.70 26.02
C LYS A 38 13.76 1.72 27.07
N PHE A 39 14.51 1.40 28.11
CA PHE A 39 14.08 0.40 29.10
C PHE A 39 12.84 0.82 29.91
N VAL A 40 12.62 2.11 30.16
CA VAL A 40 11.46 2.58 30.96
C VAL A 40 10.12 2.48 30.22
N ILE A 41 10.16 2.26 28.90
CA ILE A 41 8.96 2.04 28.08
C ILE A 41 8.69 0.55 27.82
N THR A 42 9.63 -0.33 28.17
CA THR A 42 9.47 -1.80 28.05
C THR A 42 9.17 -2.45 29.39
N ASP A 43 9.74 -1.92 30.46
CA ASP A 43 9.70 -2.51 31.79
C ASP A 43 8.66 -1.78 32.64
N GLU A 44 7.93 -2.53 33.47
CA GLU A 44 7.00 -1.92 34.42
C GLU A 44 7.73 -1.02 35.42
N CYS A 45 7.05 0.05 35.84
CA CYS A 45 7.57 0.98 36.83
C CYS A 45 7.98 0.23 38.12
N PRO A 46 9.26 0.34 38.56
CA PRO A 46 9.72 -0.32 39.76
C PRO A 46 8.97 0.21 40.98
N ARG A 47 8.69 -0.66 41.94
CA ARG A 47 8.09 -0.23 43.21
C ARG A 47 9.10 0.56 44.01
N LYS A 48 8.66 1.66 44.61
CA LYS A 48 9.48 2.43 45.54
C LYS A 48 9.95 1.51 46.68
N PRO A 49 11.27 1.38 46.92
CA PRO A 49 11.78 0.50 47.96
C PRO A 49 11.47 1.07 49.35
N LYS A 50 11.03 0.21 50.29
CA LYS A 50 10.58 0.62 51.64
C LYS A 50 11.72 0.72 52.66
N ASN A 51 12.67 -0.21 52.60
CA ASN A 51 13.87 -0.26 53.45
C ASN A 51 15.12 -0.29 52.56
N ALA A 52 15.30 0.79 51.81
CA ALA A 52 16.28 0.87 50.74
C ALA A 52 17.67 1.22 51.27
N THR A 53 18.71 0.61 50.71
CA THR A 53 20.07 1.17 50.83
C THR A 53 20.16 2.48 50.01
N ASP A 54 21.13 3.33 50.32
CA ASP A 54 21.39 4.56 49.55
C ASP A 54 21.54 4.28 48.05
N ASP A 55 22.16 3.15 47.68
CA ASP A 55 22.33 2.77 46.28
C ASP A 55 21.02 2.36 45.62
N GLN A 56 20.10 1.73 46.35
CA GLN A 56 18.76 1.41 45.86
C GLN A 56 17.91 2.67 45.66
N VAL A 57 18.01 3.65 46.56
CA VAL A 57 17.34 4.96 46.41
C VAL A 57 17.89 5.68 45.18
N LYS A 58 19.22 5.76 45.03
CA LYS A 58 19.85 6.39 43.85
C LYS A 58 19.44 5.73 42.54
N ALA A 59 19.37 4.40 42.51
CA ALA A 59 18.94 3.65 41.32
C ALA A 59 17.47 3.95 40.97
N TYR A 60 16.59 3.99 41.98
CA TYR A 60 15.18 4.34 41.80
C TYR A 60 15.01 5.78 41.29
N ASP A 61 15.69 6.75 41.90
CA ASP A 61 15.62 8.15 41.48
C ASP A 61 16.17 8.35 40.07
N LYS A 62 17.22 7.60 39.70
CA LYS A 62 17.72 7.58 38.32
C LYS A 62 16.67 7.02 37.36
N TRP A 63 16.00 5.94 37.72
CA TRP A 63 14.91 5.37 36.92
C TRP A 63 13.78 6.38 36.72
N VAL A 64 13.33 7.05 37.78
CA VAL A 64 12.27 8.06 37.72
C VAL A 64 12.63 9.20 36.77
N LYS A 65 13.86 9.71 36.84
CA LYS A 65 14.33 10.75 35.91
C LYS A 65 14.31 10.29 34.45
N VAL A 66 14.69 9.03 34.19
CA VAL A 66 14.67 8.47 32.84
C VAL A 66 13.22 8.31 32.34
N ASP A 67 12.30 7.87 33.21
CA ASP A 67 10.87 7.76 32.90
C ASP A 67 10.27 9.14 32.59
N GLU A 68 10.56 10.16 33.40
CA GLU A 68 10.13 11.54 33.16
C GLU A 68 10.59 12.06 31.78
N MET A 69 11.85 11.78 31.41
CA MET A 69 12.38 12.17 30.10
C MET A 69 11.71 11.39 28.96
N ALA A 70 11.50 10.08 29.11
CA ALA A 70 10.79 9.29 28.12
C ALA A 70 9.34 9.78 27.93
N ARG A 71 8.65 10.15 29.02
CA ARG A 71 7.31 10.77 28.95
C ARG A 71 7.33 12.08 28.16
N CYS A 72 8.33 12.93 28.38
CA CYS A 72 8.50 14.17 27.60
C CYS A 72 8.65 13.88 26.10
N TYR A 73 9.46 12.89 25.71
CA TYR A 73 9.61 12.49 24.30
C TYR A 73 8.30 11.95 23.71
N ILE A 74 7.58 11.11 24.45
CA ILE A 74 6.28 10.58 24.01
C ILE A 74 5.30 11.74 23.81
N LEU A 75 5.12 12.63 24.79
CA LEU A 75 4.20 13.77 24.72
C LEU A 75 4.55 14.75 23.59
N ALA A 76 5.84 15.07 23.42
CA ALA A 76 6.29 16.01 22.39
C ALA A 76 6.13 15.46 20.96
N SER A 77 6.11 14.13 20.81
CA SER A 77 6.07 13.43 19.52
C SER A 77 4.65 13.04 19.06
N MET A 78 3.60 13.53 19.71
CA MET A 78 2.21 13.25 19.32
C MET A 78 1.42 14.53 19.04
N ALA A 79 0.27 14.39 18.38
CA ALA A 79 -0.65 15.51 18.17
C ALA A 79 -1.23 16.01 19.51
N ASN A 80 -1.58 17.30 19.58
CA ASN A 80 -2.04 17.96 20.82
C ASN A 80 -3.22 17.25 21.49
N VAL A 81 -4.15 16.70 20.70
CA VAL A 81 -5.31 15.95 21.23
C VAL A 81 -4.85 14.73 22.03
N LEU A 82 -3.90 13.95 21.50
CA LEU A 82 -3.34 12.79 22.19
C LEU A 82 -2.49 13.23 23.39
N GLN A 83 -1.75 14.33 23.25
CA GLN A 83 -0.94 14.90 24.33
C GLN A 83 -1.81 15.23 25.54
N HIS A 84 -2.93 15.92 25.32
CA HIS A 84 -3.90 16.25 26.38
C HIS A 84 -4.52 15.00 27.03
N GLN A 85 -4.79 13.94 26.25
CA GLN A 85 -5.33 12.69 26.79
C GLN A 85 -4.32 11.92 27.66
N HIS A 86 -3.01 12.04 27.37
CA HIS A 86 -1.98 11.21 28.02
C HIS A 86 -1.11 11.97 29.04
N GLN A 87 -1.21 13.31 29.15
CA GLN A 87 -0.37 14.14 30.02
C GLN A 87 -0.42 13.78 31.51
N SER A 88 -1.56 13.24 32.00
CA SER A 88 -1.75 12.87 33.41
C SER A 88 -1.30 11.44 33.74
N MET A 89 -0.88 10.65 32.75
CA MET A 89 -0.41 9.28 32.98
C MET A 89 0.92 9.29 33.74
N ARG A 90 1.07 8.33 34.65
CA ARG A 90 2.15 8.34 35.66
C ARG A 90 3.49 7.85 35.13
N SER A 91 3.49 6.97 34.13
CA SER A 91 4.71 6.37 33.58
C SER A 91 4.72 6.39 32.05
N ALA A 92 5.91 6.39 31.46
CA ALA A 92 6.10 6.24 30.03
C ALA A 92 5.57 4.89 29.52
N TYR A 93 5.72 3.85 30.34
CA TYR A 93 5.15 2.52 30.10
C TYR A 93 3.62 2.56 29.93
N ASP A 94 2.90 3.17 30.88
CA ASP A 94 1.43 3.27 30.83
C ASP A 94 0.95 4.07 29.61
N MET A 95 1.66 5.16 29.29
CA MET A 95 1.38 5.94 28.08
C MET A 95 1.50 5.08 26.82
N LEU A 96 2.59 4.33 26.69
CA LEU A 96 2.82 3.50 25.52
C LEU A 96 1.84 2.34 25.44
N LYS A 97 1.46 1.78 26.59
CA LYS A 97 0.42 0.75 26.68
C LYS A 97 -0.94 1.29 26.22
N SER A 98 -1.37 2.45 26.72
CA SER A 98 -2.62 3.11 26.29
C SER A 98 -2.62 3.41 24.79
N LEU A 99 -1.54 3.99 24.26
CA LEU A 99 -1.42 4.26 22.81
C LEU A 99 -1.47 2.97 21.99
N LYS A 100 -0.88 1.88 22.50
CA LYS A 100 -0.98 0.56 21.87
C LYS A 100 -2.41 0.01 21.93
N GLU A 101 -3.17 0.26 22.99
CA GLU A 101 -4.58 -0.15 23.05
C GLU A 101 -5.43 0.63 22.04
N ILE A 102 -5.24 1.95 21.94
CA ILE A 102 -5.98 2.81 21.01
C ILE A 102 -5.69 2.48 19.55
N PHE A 103 -4.42 2.30 19.18
CA PHE A 103 -4.00 2.15 17.78
C PHE A 103 -3.63 0.72 17.39
N GLY A 104 -3.36 -0.15 18.36
CA GLY A 104 -2.88 -1.51 18.10
C GLY A 104 -3.97 -2.43 17.55
N GLU A 105 -5.21 -2.33 18.03
CA GLU A 105 -6.33 -3.13 17.49
C GLU A 105 -6.67 -2.72 16.06
N GLN A 106 -6.70 -1.41 15.78
CA GLN A 106 -6.94 -0.89 14.43
C GLN A 106 -5.86 -1.35 13.46
N ASN A 107 -4.58 -1.26 13.87
CA ASN A 107 -3.47 -1.75 13.06
C ASN A 107 -3.52 -3.26 12.87
N HIS A 108 -3.93 -4.03 13.88
CA HIS A 108 -4.07 -5.48 13.75
C HIS A 108 -5.17 -5.85 12.76
N ALA A 109 -6.36 -5.27 12.88
CA ALA A 109 -7.48 -5.54 11.96
C ALA A 109 -7.16 -5.09 10.52
N ALA A 110 -6.55 -3.92 10.35
CA ALA A 110 -6.08 -3.43 9.05
C ALA A 110 -5.02 -4.37 8.46
N LYS A 111 -4.03 -4.79 9.25
CA LYS A 111 -2.97 -5.73 8.83
C LYS A 111 -3.55 -7.07 8.39
N GLN A 112 -4.50 -7.63 9.15
CA GLN A 112 -5.18 -8.87 8.78
C GLN A 112 -5.97 -8.71 7.48
N THR A 113 -6.63 -7.57 7.30
CA THR A 113 -7.39 -7.26 6.07
C THR A 113 -6.45 -7.14 4.87
N ALA A 114 -5.39 -6.35 4.96
CA ALA A 114 -4.39 -6.19 3.90
C ALA A 114 -3.71 -7.53 3.56
N MET A 115 -3.37 -8.34 4.57
CA MET A 115 -2.80 -9.67 4.37
C MET A 115 -3.77 -10.59 3.62
N LYS A 116 -5.05 -10.59 4.01
CA LYS A 116 -6.09 -11.35 3.31
C LYS A 116 -6.23 -10.90 1.86
N VAL A 117 -6.19 -9.59 1.59
CA VAL A 117 -6.26 -9.06 0.22
C VAL A 117 -5.02 -9.48 -0.58
N LEU A 118 -3.82 -9.39 -0.01
CA LEU A 118 -2.57 -9.81 -0.65
C LEU A 118 -2.63 -11.29 -1.06
N LEU A 119 -2.93 -12.19 -0.12
CA LEU A 119 -2.93 -13.64 -0.36
C LEU A 119 -3.98 -14.10 -1.37
N ASN A 120 -5.10 -13.36 -1.47
CA ASN A 120 -6.18 -13.69 -2.41
C ASN A 120 -6.08 -12.92 -3.74
N THR A 121 -5.12 -12.00 -3.88
CA THR A 121 -4.94 -11.27 -5.14
C THR A 121 -4.27 -12.17 -6.16
N LYS A 122 -4.95 -12.40 -7.29
CA LYS A 122 -4.43 -13.12 -8.45
C LYS A 122 -4.59 -12.25 -9.69
N MET A 123 -3.63 -12.33 -10.60
CA MET A 123 -3.71 -11.66 -11.88
C MET A 123 -4.66 -12.43 -12.80
N ALA A 124 -5.55 -11.72 -13.48
CA ALA A 124 -6.42 -12.32 -14.47
C ALA A 124 -5.64 -12.58 -15.79
N GLU A 125 -5.92 -13.69 -16.46
CA GLU A 125 -5.34 -14.00 -17.77
C GLU A 125 -5.61 -12.87 -18.77
N GLY A 126 -4.58 -12.47 -19.53
CA GLY A 126 -4.66 -11.37 -20.51
C GLY A 126 -4.76 -9.95 -19.93
N SER A 127 -4.81 -9.76 -18.61
CA SER A 127 -4.78 -8.43 -17.98
C SER A 127 -3.37 -7.81 -17.98
N SER A 128 -3.28 -6.53 -17.64
CA SER A 128 -2.02 -5.77 -17.61
C SER A 128 -1.12 -6.24 -16.46
N VAL A 129 0.04 -6.81 -16.78
CA VAL A 129 1.02 -7.25 -15.76
C VAL A 129 1.54 -6.07 -14.93
N ARG A 130 1.68 -4.90 -15.57
CA ARG A 130 2.14 -3.69 -14.91
C ARG A 130 1.18 -3.25 -13.82
N ASP A 131 -0.11 -3.16 -14.14
CA ASP A 131 -1.11 -2.69 -13.19
C ASP A 131 -1.25 -3.67 -12.02
N HIS A 132 -1.18 -4.97 -12.31
CA HIS A 132 -1.18 -6.00 -11.29
C HIS A 132 0.02 -5.92 -10.35
N VAL A 133 1.25 -5.82 -10.88
CA VAL A 133 2.46 -5.73 -10.04
C VAL A 133 2.47 -4.44 -9.22
N LEU A 134 2.02 -3.30 -9.78
CA LEU A 134 1.87 -2.06 -9.01
C LEU A 134 0.87 -2.19 -7.87
N LYS A 135 -0.25 -2.90 -8.08
CA LYS A 135 -1.19 -3.23 -7.01
C LYS A 135 -0.53 -4.09 -5.91
N MET A 136 0.23 -5.11 -6.30
CA MET A 136 0.96 -5.95 -5.34
C MET A 136 2.00 -5.14 -4.54
N MET A 137 2.76 -4.25 -5.19
CA MET A 137 3.68 -3.34 -4.52
C MET A 137 2.97 -2.44 -3.51
N SER A 138 1.80 -1.92 -3.86
CA SER A 138 0.99 -1.11 -2.94
C SER A 138 0.55 -1.90 -1.71
N LEU A 139 0.09 -3.15 -1.87
CA LEU A 139 -0.34 -4.02 -0.77
C LEU A 139 0.83 -4.41 0.14
N LEU A 140 2.00 -4.72 -0.43
CA LEU A 140 3.21 -5.02 0.34
C LEU A 140 3.67 -3.80 1.15
N ASN A 141 3.67 -2.61 0.56
CA ASN A 141 4.01 -1.37 1.25
C ASN A 141 2.99 -1.03 2.35
N GLU A 142 1.69 -1.23 2.10
CA GLU A 142 0.65 -1.06 3.13
C GLU A 142 0.89 -1.99 4.32
N LEU A 143 1.21 -3.26 4.05
CA LEU A 143 1.55 -4.23 5.10
C LEU A 143 2.81 -3.84 5.87
N GLU A 144 3.84 -3.31 5.20
CA GLU A 144 5.06 -2.81 5.85
C GLU A 144 4.75 -1.65 6.81
N VAL A 145 3.94 -0.67 6.37
CA VAL A 145 3.47 0.45 7.20
C VAL A 145 2.64 -0.05 8.40
N LEU A 146 1.87 -1.12 8.22
CA LEU A 146 1.13 -1.79 9.28
C LEU A 146 2.00 -2.71 10.15
N GLY A 147 3.32 -2.74 9.94
CA GLY A 147 4.29 -3.47 10.74
C GLY A 147 4.40 -4.95 10.40
N ALA A 148 4.07 -5.36 9.17
CA ALA A 148 4.45 -6.66 8.64
C ALA A 148 5.89 -6.61 8.11
N MET A 149 6.73 -7.51 8.59
CA MET A 149 8.07 -7.69 8.04
C MET A 149 8.00 -8.84 7.03
N ILE A 150 8.00 -8.52 5.74
CA ILE A 150 8.11 -9.50 4.65
C ILE A 150 9.45 -9.25 3.98
N ASP A 151 10.34 -10.23 4.03
CA ASP A 151 11.66 -10.10 3.41
C ASP A 151 11.54 -10.00 1.88
N LYS A 152 12.57 -9.43 1.25
CA LYS A 152 12.56 -9.11 -0.18
C LYS A 152 12.38 -10.33 -1.08
N GLU A 153 12.93 -11.48 -0.67
CA GLU A 153 12.81 -12.73 -1.43
C GLU A 153 11.37 -13.23 -1.39
N SER A 154 10.76 -13.27 -0.21
CA SER A 154 9.34 -13.59 -0.03
C SER A 154 8.42 -12.64 -0.80
N GLN A 155 8.72 -11.35 -0.85
CA GLN A 155 7.92 -10.37 -1.62
C GLN A 155 7.92 -10.71 -3.12
N VAL A 156 9.07 -11.07 -3.68
CA VAL A 156 9.20 -11.46 -5.09
C VAL A 156 8.43 -12.75 -5.36
N GLU A 157 8.62 -13.77 -4.53
CA GLU A 157 7.93 -15.06 -4.65
C GLU A 157 6.41 -14.89 -4.58
N MET A 158 5.91 -14.06 -3.66
CA MET A 158 4.48 -13.73 -3.56
C MET A 158 3.95 -13.16 -4.87
N VAL A 159 4.68 -12.23 -5.52
CA VAL A 159 4.25 -11.68 -6.82
C VAL A 159 4.25 -12.76 -7.89
N LEU A 160 5.29 -13.59 -8.00
CA LEU A 160 5.38 -14.67 -8.98
C LEU A 160 4.21 -15.66 -8.86
N GLN A 161 3.82 -16.01 -7.63
CA GLN A 161 2.69 -16.91 -7.36
C GLN A 161 1.32 -16.33 -7.73
N THR A 162 1.21 -15.03 -7.98
CA THR A 162 -0.04 -14.40 -8.41
C THR A 162 -0.23 -14.36 -9.92
N LEU A 163 0.80 -14.66 -10.69
CA LEU A 163 0.76 -14.63 -12.15
C LEU A 163 -0.06 -15.81 -12.71
N PRO A 164 -0.70 -15.64 -13.88
CA PRO A 164 -1.45 -16.71 -14.50
C PRO A 164 -0.53 -17.69 -15.24
N ASP A 165 -1.08 -18.84 -15.64
CA ASP A 165 -0.32 -19.95 -16.24
C ASP A 165 0.46 -19.55 -17.51
N SER A 166 0.00 -18.52 -18.24
CA SER A 166 0.73 -17.98 -19.40
C SER A 166 2.15 -17.49 -19.06
N PHE A 167 2.44 -17.17 -17.79
CA PHE A 167 3.76 -16.78 -17.30
C PHE A 167 4.57 -17.95 -16.71
N GLN A 168 4.09 -19.20 -16.72
CA GLN A 168 4.76 -20.32 -16.06
C GLN A 168 6.22 -20.53 -16.52
N GLN A 169 6.48 -20.36 -17.83
CA GLN A 169 7.84 -20.44 -18.39
C GLN A 169 8.76 -19.34 -17.83
N PHE A 170 8.24 -18.13 -17.65
CA PHE A 170 8.99 -17.05 -17.01
C PHE A 170 9.33 -17.39 -15.57
N CYS A 171 8.36 -17.85 -14.77
CA CYS A 171 8.57 -18.20 -13.37
C CYS A 171 9.61 -19.31 -13.18
N LEU A 172 9.58 -20.36 -14.01
CA LEU A 172 10.58 -21.43 -13.98
C LEU A 172 12.00 -20.90 -14.23
N ASN A 173 12.15 -20.06 -15.26
CA ASN A 173 13.44 -19.47 -15.61
C ASN A 173 13.96 -18.51 -14.54
N TYR A 174 13.06 -17.70 -13.97
CA TYR A 174 13.40 -16.76 -12.91
C TYR A 174 13.93 -17.47 -11.65
N ASN A 175 13.26 -18.56 -11.25
CA ASN A 175 13.65 -19.37 -10.09
C ASN A 175 14.96 -20.12 -10.30
N MET A 176 15.22 -20.64 -11.52
CA MET A 176 16.46 -21.35 -11.82
C MET A 176 17.68 -20.42 -11.90
N ASN A 177 17.51 -19.19 -12.36
CA ASN A 177 18.62 -18.25 -12.56
C ASN A 177 18.90 -17.36 -11.34
N LYS A 178 18.12 -17.48 -10.26
CA LYS A 178 18.21 -16.64 -9.05
C LYS A 178 18.36 -15.15 -9.39
N MET A 179 17.39 -14.64 -10.13
CA MET A 179 17.34 -13.23 -10.52
C MET A 179 17.16 -12.30 -9.31
N ASP A 180 17.22 -10.99 -9.56
CA ASP A 180 17.23 -9.93 -8.55
C ASP A 180 16.07 -9.95 -7.53
N LEU A 181 16.37 -9.71 -6.24
CA LEU A 181 15.37 -9.68 -5.15
C LEU A 181 14.54 -8.38 -5.07
N LEU A 182 14.25 -7.72 -6.19
CA LEU A 182 13.53 -6.45 -6.20
C LEU A 182 12.29 -6.52 -7.10
N VAL A 183 11.10 -6.34 -6.50
CA VAL A 183 9.81 -6.30 -7.22
C VAL A 183 9.79 -5.26 -8.34
N ALA A 184 10.48 -4.12 -8.16
CA ALA A 184 10.59 -3.08 -9.19
C ALA A 184 11.39 -3.54 -10.42
N LYS A 185 12.40 -4.41 -10.25
CA LYS A 185 13.13 -5.00 -11.38
C LYS A 185 12.31 -6.09 -12.04
N LEU A 186 11.69 -6.96 -11.23
CA LEU A 186 10.76 -7.99 -11.68
C LEU A 186 9.67 -7.41 -12.59
N LEU A 187 9.12 -6.23 -12.28
CA LEU A 187 8.14 -5.54 -13.12
C LEU A 187 8.62 -5.37 -14.58
N ASN A 188 9.85 -4.87 -14.78
CA ASN A 188 10.37 -4.61 -16.13
C ASN A 188 10.55 -5.91 -16.93
N GLU A 189 11.01 -6.96 -16.26
CA GLU A 189 11.20 -8.29 -16.85
C GLU A 189 9.85 -8.93 -17.22
N LEU A 190 8.86 -8.83 -16.32
CA LEU A 190 7.50 -9.31 -16.57
C LEU A 190 6.82 -8.57 -17.71
N GLN A 191 7.01 -7.26 -17.86
CA GLN A 191 6.49 -6.51 -19.01
C GLN A 191 7.12 -6.97 -20.33
N THR A 192 8.40 -7.33 -20.31
CA THR A 192 9.08 -7.90 -21.49
C THR A 192 8.49 -9.27 -21.83
N ALA A 193 8.29 -10.12 -20.83
CA ALA A 193 7.64 -11.43 -20.99
C ALA A 193 6.21 -11.29 -21.52
N GLU A 194 5.42 -10.35 -21.01
CA GLU A 194 4.05 -10.09 -21.48
C GLU A 194 4.01 -9.74 -22.98
N SER A 195 4.95 -8.91 -23.47
CA SER A 195 5.05 -8.58 -24.89
C SER A 195 5.34 -9.81 -25.75
N ILE A 196 6.24 -10.70 -25.30
CA ILE A 196 6.58 -11.94 -25.99
C ILE A 196 5.38 -12.90 -26.01
N ILE A 197 4.69 -13.08 -24.87
CA ILE A 197 3.50 -13.92 -24.76
C ILE A 197 2.41 -13.43 -25.71
N LYS A 198 2.17 -12.11 -25.78
CA LYS A 198 1.19 -11.51 -26.70
C LYS A 198 1.54 -11.75 -28.18
N GLN A 199 2.83 -11.82 -28.52
CA GLN A 199 3.29 -12.12 -29.89
C GLN A 199 3.18 -13.62 -30.24
N GLN A 200 3.26 -14.50 -29.25
CA GLN A 200 3.16 -15.96 -29.42
C GLN A 200 1.72 -16.48 -29.38
N ALA A 201 0.75 -15.65 -28.98
CA ALA A 201 -0.66 -15.99 -28.99
C ALA A 201 -1.14 -16.32 -30.43
N PRO A 202 -1.87 -17.43 -30.65
CA PRO A 202 -2.30 -17.82 -31.99
C PRO A 202 -3.24 -16.78 -32.61
N VAL A 203 -3.01 -16.43 -33.88
CA VAL A 203 -3.66 -15.35 -34.68
C VAL A 203 -5.17 -15.56 -34.93
N VAL A 204 -5.85 -16.46 -34.21
CA VAL A 204 -7.24 -16.85 -34.52
C VAL A 204 -8.27 -15.91 -33.87
N ALA A 205 -8.14 -14.60 -34.03
CA ALA A 205 -9.20 -13.63 -33.74
C ALA A 205 -9.01 -12.24 -34.37
N LEU A 206 -8.32 -12.11 -35.51
CA LEU A 206 -8.30 -10.85 -36.28
C LEU A 206 -8.51 -11.12 -37.78
N ASN A 207 -9.66 -11.71 -38.11
CA ASN A 207 -10.24 -11.59 -39.45
C ASN A 207 -11.55 -10.80 -39.35
N VAL A 208 -11.44 -9.47 -39.29
CA VAL A 208 -12.50 -8.57 -39.75
C VAL A 208 -12.01 -7.95 -41.06
N GLU A 209 -12.66 -8.41 -42.12
CA GLU A 209 -12.81 -7.78 -43.43
C GLU A 209 -11.56 -7.25 -44.15
N LYS A 210 -10.94 -8.12 -44.95
CA LYS A 210 -10.32 -7.68 -46.21
C LYS A 210 -11.27 -8.00 -47.36
N ALA A 211 -12.22 -7.10 -47.62
CA ALA A 211 -13.02 -7.14 -48.83
C ALA A 211 -12.11 -6.81 -50.03
N SER A 212 -11.65 -7.85 -50.73
CA SER A 212 -10.97 -7.73 -52.01
C SER A 212 -11.99 -7.34 -53.09
N VAL A 213 -11.91 -6.08 -53.51
CA VAL A 213 -12.61 -5.52 -54.67
C VAL A 213 -12.16 -6.26 -55.93
N SER A 214 -13.04 -7.09 -56.49
CA SER A 214 -12.87 -7.62 -57.85
C SER A 214 -13.49 -6.65 -58.86
N LYS A 215 -12.67 -6.26 -59.83
CA LYS A 215 -12.94 -5.29 -60.88
C LYS A 215 -13.51 -6.04 -62.08
N SER A 216 -14.75 -5.76 -62.47
CA SER A 216 -15.27 -6.15 -63.80
C SER A 216 -15.57 -4.90 -64.62
N LYS A 217 -15.13 -4.94 -65.88
CA LYS A 217 -15.14 -3.86 -66.86
C LYS A 217 -16.00 -4.32 -68.03
N GLY A 218 -17.03 -3.57 -68.40
CA GLY A 218 -17.69 -3.74 -69.71
C GLY A 218 -19.15 -3.26 -69.77
N GLY A 219 -19.45 -2.42 -70.76
CA GLY A 219 -20.80 -2.31 -71.33
C GLY A 219 -21.49 -0.95 -71.26
N LYS A 220 -21.46 -0.21 -72.38
CA LYS A 220 -22.06 1.11 -72.64
C LYS A 220 -23.57 1.06 -72.94
N LYS A 221 -24.26 2.16 -72.62
CA LYS A 221 -25.26 2.96 -73.41
C LYS A 221 -26.79 2.92 -73.07
N LYS A 222 -27.24 4.13 -72.64
CA LYS A 222 -28.30 5.04 -73.17
C LYS A 222 -29.81 4.85 -72.85
N LYS A 223 -30.36 5.95 -72.28
CA LYS A 223 -31.64 6.69 -72.51
C LYS A 223 -32.96 5.93 -72.26
N LYS A 224 -34.04 6.46 -71.67
CA LYS A 224 -34.79 7.75 -71.71
C LYS A 224 -35.68 7.80 -70.45
N ALA A 225 -35.77 8.89 -69.68
CA ALA A 225 -36.80 9.96 -69.72
C ALA A 225 -38.26 9.57 -69.36
N GLN A 226 -38.85 10.40 -68.48
CA GLN A 226 -40.27 10.81 -68.34
C GLN A 226 -40.97 10.29 -67.06
N LYS A 227 -41.23 11.06 -65.98
CA LYS A 227 -41.99 12.30 -65.69
C LYS A 227 -43.40 11.98 -65.14
N VAL A 228 -43.78 12.76 -64.11
CA VAL A 228 -45.12 13.04 -63.53
C VAL A 228 -45.79 11.88 -62.75
N LEU A 229 -46.51 12.04 -61.63
CA LEU A 229 -47.30 13.12 -60.99
C LEU A 229 -47.33 12.91 -59.46
N ALA A 230 -47.28 14.01 -58.70
CA ALA A 230 -48.01 14.12 -57.42
C ALA A 230 -49.46 14.52 -57.73
N PRO A 231 -50.45 14.15 -56.90
CA PRO A 231 -50.84 15.03 -55.77
C PRO A 231 -51.15 14.18 -54.52
N GLY A 232 -51.27 14.67 -53.29
CA GLY A 232 -51.57 15.98 -52.74
C GLY A 232 -52.44 15.77 -51.48
N GLY A 233 -52.40 16.73 -50.55
CA GLY A 233 -53.34 16.82 -49.40
C GLY A 233 -52.84 16.12 -48.13
N ALA A 234 -52.34 16.75 -47.06
CA ALA A 234 -52.74 17.92 -46.25
C ALA A 234 -53.46 17.54 -44.95
N ALA A 235 -53.19 18.34 -43.90
CA ALA A 235 -53.72 18.38 -42.53
C ALA A 235 -53.18 17.26 -41.60
N GLY A 236 -52.42 17.58 -40.54
CA GLY A 236 -52.78 18.44 -39.40
C GLY A 236 -53.17 17.51 -38.24
N VAL A 237 -52.53 17.50 -37.07
CA VAL A 237 -52.92 18.29 -35.90
C VAL A 237 -51.90 18.12 -34.75
N LYS A 238 -51.78 19.20 -34.00
CA LYS A 238 -51.07 19.53 -32.75
C LYS A 238 -51.15 18.55 -31.55
N LYS A 239 -50.08 18.64 -30.74
CA LYS A 239 -49.97 18.63 -29.24
C LYS A 239 -50.40 17.33 -28.52
N SER A 240 -49.76 16.89 -27.42
CA SER A 240 -49.39 17.66 -26.22
C SER A 240 -48.29 17.01 -25.36
N LYS A 241 -47.60 17.88 -24.61
CA LYS A 241 -46.75 17.64 -23.42
C LYS A 241 -47.54 17.07 -22.23
N GLY A 242 -46.81 16.41 -21.33
CA GLY A 242 -47.12 16.21 -19.91
C GLY A 242 -46.68 14.81 -19.46
N LYS A 243 -45.91 14.60 -18.40
CA LYS A 243 -45.44 15.43 -17.29
C LYS A 243 -44.19 14.78 -16.73
#